data_AF-A0A5C6VWT7-F1
#
_entry.id   AF-A0A5C6VWT7-F1
#
_cell.length_a   1.000
_cell.length_b   1.000
_cell.length_c   1.000
_cell.angle_alpha   90.00
_cell.angle_beta   90.00
_cell.angle_gamma   90.00
#
_symmetry.space_group_name_H-M   'P 1'
#
loop_
_entity.id
_entity.type
_entity.pdbx_description
1 polymer ?
#
loop_
_entity_poly.entity_id
_entity_poly.type
_entity_poly.pdbx_seq_one_letter_code
_entity_poly.pdbx_strand_id
1 'polypeptide(L)'
;MIKFMLKSFILCSVLLFGVLIGMQQANQGMIKMKGYNDPDFQGAFQVDSEKTGEFDASILGNEVTSQDLQQKQEQLEQIEAFNFFSHIGKQFANIVSHGISTLVDLFAQWINGFLE
;
A
#
# COMPACT_ATOMS: atom_id res chain seq x y z
N MET A 1 -11.25 13.73 -35.14
CA MET A 1 -10.05 14.45 -34.62
C MET A 1 -10.40 15.27 -33.37
N ILE A 2 -11.08 16.42 -33.47
CA ILE A 2 -11.33 17.33 -32.34
C ILE A 2 -12.10 16.69 -31.16
N LYS A 3 -13.14 15.88 -31.44
CA LYS A 3 -13.89 15.17 -30.38
C LYS A 3 -13.02 14.19 -29.58
N PHE A 4 -12.03 13.57 -30.22
CA PHE A 4 -11.09 12.66 -29.57
C PHE A 4 -10.05 13.43 -28.74
N MET A 5 -9.50 14.51 -29.29
CA MET A 5 -8.58 15.39 -28.55
C MET A 5 -9.24 16.01 -27.31
N LEU A 6 -10.50 16.43 -27.41
CA LEU A 6 -11.23 16.99 -26.26
C LEU A 6 -11.46 15.93 -25.17
N LYS A 7 -11.85 14.70 -25.54
CA LYS A 7 -12.01 13.59 -24.60
C LYS A 7 -10.69 13.23 -23.90
N SER A 8 -9.60 13.16 -24.66
CA SER A 8 -8.27 12.89 -24.12
C SER A 8 -7.78 14.02 -23.21
N PHE A 9 -8.01 15.28 -23.59
CA PHE A 9 -7.66 16.43 -22.76
C PHE A 9 -8.41 16.43 -21.43
N ILE A 10 -9.72 16.20 -21.47
CA ILE A 10 -10.55 16.09 -20.25
C ILE A 10 -10.06 14.95 -19.35
N LEU A 11 -9.77 13.78 -19.93
CA LEU A 11 -9.24 12.64 -19.17
C LEU A 11 -7.89 12.98 -18.51
N CYS A 12 -6.97 13.60 -19.24
CA CYS A 12 -5.69 14.05 -18.70
C CYS A 12 -5.88 15.10 -17.60
N SER A 13 -6.80 16.05 -17.76
CA SER A 13 -7.11 17.03 -16.73
C SER A 13 -7.64 16.38 -15.45
N VAL A 14 -8.58 15.44 -15.56
CA VAL A 14 -9.14 14.71 -14.40
C VAL A 14 -8.03 13.97 -13.64
N LEU A 15 -7.16 13.27 -14.36
CA LEU A 15 -6.03 12.56 -13.75
C LEU A 15 -5.04 13.53 -13.08
N LEU A 16 -4.72 14.65 -13.73
CA LEU A 16 -3.82 15.66 -13.19
C LEU A 16 -4.36 16.27 -11.90
N PHE A 17 -5.63 16.67 -11.88
CA PHE A 17 -6.26 17.17 -10.66
C PHE A 17 -6.37 16.10 -9.57
N GLY A 18 -6.67 14.85 -9.93
CA GLY A 18 -6.67 13.73 -9.00
C GLY A 18 -5.32 13.55 -8.28
N VAL A 19 -4.21 13.61 -9.02
CA VAL A 19 -2.86 13.53 -8.44
C VAL A 19 -2.54 14.74 -7.56
N LEU A 20 -2.86 15.96 -8.00
CA LEU A 20 -2.62 17.17 -7.20
C LEU A 20 -3.38 17.15 -5.87
N ILE A 21 -4.66 16.76 -5.89
CA ILE A 21 -5.48 16.61 -4.69
C ILE A 21 -4.91 15.51 -3.79
N GLY A 22 -4.52 14.36 -4.37
CA GLY A 22 -3.91 13.26 -3.64
C GLY A 22 -2.62 13.67 -2.91
N MET A 23 -1.75 14.46 -3.56
CA MET A 23 -0.54 14.98 -2.92
C MET A 23 -0.85 15.94 -1.77
N GLN A 24 -1.85 16.80 -1.91
CA GLN A 24 -2.28 17.69 -0.82
C GLN A 24 -2.86 16.91 0.36
N GLN A 25 -3.70 15.91 0.09
CA GLN A 25 -4.29 15.06 1.12
C GLN A 25 -3.21 14.23 1.84
N ALA A 26 -2.22 13.70 1.11
CA ALA A 26 -1.09 13.00 1.71
C ALA A 26 -0.24 13.92 2.59
N ASN A 27 0.04 15.15 2.14
CA ASN A 27 0.78 16.13 2.95
C ASN A 27 0.03 16.49 4.24
N GLN A 28 -1.28 16.76 4.15
CA GLN A 28 -2.10 17.00 5.33
C GLN A 28 -2.19 15.78 6.25
N GLY A 29 -2.28 14.57 5.69
CA GLY A 29 -2.24 13.32 6.44
C GLY A 29 -0.94 13.15 7.22
N MET A 30 0.20 13.43 6.58
CA MET A 30 1.51 13.42 7.24
C MET A 30 1.62 14.47 8.34
N ILE A 31 1.10 15.69 8.14
CA ILE A 31 1.10 16.73 9.18
C ILE A 31 0.25 16.29 10.38
N LYS A 32 -0.91 15.68 10.15
CA LYS A 32 -1.78 15.14 11.21
C LYS A 32 -1.15 13.97 11.96
N MET A 33 -0.41 13.10 11.28
CA MET A 33 0.32 11.99 11.92
C MET A 33 1.55 12.44 12.70
N LYS A 34 2.15 13.59 12.32
CA LYS A 34 3.30 14.18 13.02
C LYS A 34 2.92 15.01 14.26
N GLY A 35 1.62 15.15 14.57
CA GLY A 35 1.18 15.79 15.81
C GLY A 35 1.49 17.29 15.92
N TYR A 36 1.78 18.01 14.82
CA TYR A 36 2.16 19.43 14.85
C TYR A 36 1.10 20.39 15.45
N ASN A 37 -0.12 19.92 15.73
CA ASN A 37 -1.17 20.69 16.40
C ASN A 37 -1.36 20.31 17.88
N ASP A 38 -0.53 19.41 18.42
CA ASP A 38 -0.51 19.13 19.85
C ASP A 38 0.51 20.04 20.54
N PRO A 39 0.10 20.91 21.50
CA PRO A 39 1.01 21.71 22.31
C PRO A 39 1.99 20.86 23.14
N ASP A 40 1.64 19.58 23.36
CA ASP A 40 2.44 18.59 24.08
C ASP A 40 3.38 17.78 23.17
N PHE A 41 3.41 18.06 21.86
CA PHE A 41 4.35 17.42 20.93
C PHE A 41 5.74 18.08 20.99
N GLN A 42 6.32 18.14 22.19
CA GLN A 42 7.76 18.27 22.33
C GLN A 42 8.38 17.00 21.75
N GLY A 43 9.15 17.17 20.68
CA GLY A 43 9.71 16.07 19.91
C GLY A 43 10.36 15.02 20.82
N ALA A 44 9.82 13.79 20.77
CA ALA A 44 10.35 12.61 21.45
C ALA A 44 11.73 12.15 20.91
N PHE A 45 12.50 13.07 20.33
CA PHE A 45 13.86 12.87 19.84
C PHE A 45 14.60 14.22 19.81
N GLN A 46 14.83 14.80 20.99
CA GLN A 46 15.93 15.75 21.17
C GLN A 46 17.15 14.94 21.60
N VAL A 47 17.93 14.47 20.61
CA VAL A 47 19.30 14.03 20.84
C VAL A 47 20.16 15.28 20.83
N ASP A 48 20.14 16.01 21.94
CA ASP A 48 21.14 17.04 22.19
C ASP A 48 22.45 16.35 22.49
N SER A 49 23.34 16.40 21.51
CA SER A 49 24.70 15.88 21.61
C SER A 49 25.56 16.87 22.40
N GLU A 50 25.41 16.89 23.72
CA GLU A 50 26.39 17.53 24.59
C GLU A 50 26.82 16.59 25.73
N LYS A 51 28.01 16.01 25.51
CA LYS A 51 29.04 15.68 26.51
C LYS A 51 28.61 14.94 27.78
N THR A 52 29.15 13.74 27.88
CA THR A 52 29.53 12.99 29.09
C THR A 52 28.55 11.86 29.44
N GLY A 53 29.11 10.64 29.43
CA GLY A 53 28.78 9.46 30.25
C GLY A 53 27.33 9.16 30.63
N GLU A 54 26.94 7.92 30.37
CA GLU A 54 25.66 7.26 30.73
C GLU A 54 24.48 7.51 29.78
N PHE A 55 24.31 6.52 28.90
CA PHE A 55 23.23 6.39 27.94
C PHE A 55 22.03 5.71 28.61
N ASP A 56 21.39 6.37 29.58
CA ASP A 56 20.11 5.92 30.15
C ASP A 56 18.95 6.65 29.46
N ALA A 57 18.61 6.17 28.26
CA ALA A 57 17.36 6.53 27.62
C ALA A 57 16.21 5.81 28.34
N SER A 58 15.59 6.49 29.31
CA SER A 58 14.35 6.06 29.96
C SER A 58 13.24 5.96 28.92
N ILE A 59 13.05 4.74 28.38
CA ILE A 59 11.92 4.40 27.53
C ILE A 59 10.69 4.28 28.43
N LEU A 60 9.93 5.37 28.48
CA LEU A 60 8.47 5.36 28.58
C LEU A 60 7.85 4.35 29.57
N GLY A 61 8.15 4.47 30.86
CA GLY A 61 7.21 4.27 31.98
C GLY A 61 6.38 2.98 32.11
N ASN A 62 6.61 1.94 31.30
CA ASN A 62 5.98 0.63 31.46
C ASN A 62 6.89 -0.43 30.80
N GLU A 63 7.44 -1.34 31.61
CA GLU A 63 8.07 -2.57 31.12
C GLU A 63 7.04 -3.34 30.28
N VAL A 64 7.07 -3.16 28.97
CA VAL A 64 6.41 -4.10 28.06
C VAL A 64 7.50 -4.97 27.48
N THR A 65 7.68 -6.12 28.11
CA THR A 65 8.51 -7.23 27.68
C THR A 65 8.39 -7.44 26.16
N SER A 66 9.54 -7.58 25.49
CA SER A 66 9.73 -7.72 24.02
C SER A 66 8.92 -8.84 23.34
N GLN A 67 8.23 -9.67 24.11
CA GLN A 67 7.37 -10.76 23.65
C GLN A 67 6.00 -10.26 23.16
N ASP A 68 5.51 -9.11 23.64
CA ASP A 68 4.19 -8.57 23.28
C ASP A 68 4.16 -7.85 21.91
N LEU A 69 5.34 -7.40 21.44
CA LEU A 69 5.45 -6.71 20.15
C LEU A 69 5.36 -7.67 18.96
N GLN A 70 5.93 -8.87 19.06
CA GLN A 70 5.82 -9.90 18.03
C GLN A 70 4.38 -10.40 17.86
N GLN A 71 3.67 -10.61 18.98
CA GLN A 71 2.31 -11.13 18.95
C GLN A 71 1.31 -10.11 18.35
N LYS A 72 1.55 -8.80 18.56
CA LYS A 72 0.77 -7.73 17.91
C LYS A 72 1.13 -7.54 16.43
N GLN A 73 2.39 -7.76 16.05
CA GLN A 73 2.81 -7.75 14.64
C GLN A 73 2.13 -8.86 13.84
N GLU A 74 2.10 -10.09 14.36
CA GLU A 74 1.43 -11.22 13.71
C GLU A 74 -0.08 -11.00 13.56
N GLN A 75 -0.73 -10.36 14.53
CA GLN A 75 -2.15 -10.04 14.45
C GLN A 75 -2.45 -8.97 13.39
N LEU A 76 -1.61 -7.93 13.27
CA LEU A 76 -1.79 -6.89 12.25
C LEU A 76 -1.55 -7.44 10.84
N GLU A 77 -0.57 -8.32 10.68
CA GLU A 77 -0.27 -8.98 9.41
C GLU A 77 -1.38 -9.94 8.96
N GLN A 78 -2.03 -10.64 9.91
CA GLN A 78 -3.17 -11.52 9.62
C GLN A 78 -4.46 -10.77 9.27
N ILE A 79 -4.67 -9.56 9.81
CA ILE A 79 -5.95 -8.83 9.69
C ILE A 79 -6.06 -8.06 8.37
N GLU A 80 -4.96 -7.52 7.82
CA GLU A 80 -5.08 -6.46 6.80
C GLU A 80 -4.95 -6.95 5.35
N ALA A 81 -4.06 -7.90 5.04
CA ALA A 81 -3.72 -8.23 3.65
C ALA A 81 -4.13 -9.65 3.22
N PHE A 82 -4.20 -10.62 4.14
CA PHE A 82 -4.14 -12.02 3.73
C PHE A 82 -5.48 -12.69 3.43
N ASN A 83 -6.61 -12.12 3.87
CA ASN A 83 -7.90 -12.80 3.66
C ASN A 83 -8.71 -12.16 2.51
N PHE A 84 -8.94 -10.84 2.53
CA PHE A 84 -9.75 -10.16 1.52
C PHE A 84 -9.05 -10.05 0.16
N PHE A 85 -7.83 -9.50 0.13
CA PHE A 85 -7.06 -9.38 -1.11
C PHE A 85 -6.68 -10.74 -1.68
N SER A 86 -6.40 -11.73 -0.84
CA SER A 86 -6.08 -13.09 -1.28
C SER A 86 -7.30 -13.82 -1.85
N HIS A 87 -8.50 -13.62 -1.28
CA HIS A 87 -9.74 -14.16 -1.84
C HIS A 87 -10.03 -13.57 -3.23
N ILE A 88 -9.91 -12.24 -3.38
CA ILE A 88 -10.08 -11.55 -4.67
C ILE A 88 -9.01 -12.01 -5.67
N GLY A 89 -7.75 -12.08 -5.24
CA GLY A 89 -6.63 -12.53 -6.07
C GLY A 89 -6.80 -13.97 -6.54
N LYS A 90 -7.27 -14.88 -5.67
CA LYS A 90 -7.57 -16.28 -6.03
C LYS A 90 -8.68 -16.37 -7.07
N GLN A 91 -9.76 -15.61 -6.89
CA GLN A 91 -10.87 -15.61 -7.85
C GLN A 91 -10.43 -15.04 -9.21
N PHE A 92 -9.65 -13.96 -9.21
CA PHE A 92 -9.08 -13.37 -10.41
C PHE A 92 -8.12 -14.34 -11.11
N ALA A 93 -7.19 -14.94 -10.37
CA ALA A 93 -6.25 -15.92 -10.91
C ALA A 93 -6.96 -17.13 -11.51
N ASN A 94 -8.04 -17.62 -10.89
CA ASN A 94 -8.83 -18.71 -11.47
C ASN A 94 -9.46 -18.33 -12.81
N ILE A 95 -10.04 -17.13 -12.95
CA ILE A 95 -10.63 -16.67 -14.20
C ILE A 95 -9.56 -16.58 -15.30
N VAL A 96 -8.41 -16.00 -14.96
CA VAL A 96 -7.28 -15.84 -15.88
C VAL A 96 -6.76 -17.21 -16.32
N SER A 97 -6.49 -18.12 -15.38
CA SER A 97 -5.99 -19.47 -15.69
C SER A 97 -6.96 -20.25 -16.57
N HIS A 98 -8.27 -20.23 -16.29
CA HIS A 98 -9.26 -20.90 -17.14
C HIS A 98 -9.30 -20.30 -18.55
N GLY A 99 -9.22 -18.97 -18.66
CA GLY A 99 -9.16 -18.28 -19.95
C GLY A 99 -7.93 -18.66 -20.77
N ILE A 100 -6.75 -18.72 -20.14
CA ILE A 100 -5.52 -19.17 -20.80
C ILE A 100 -5.62 -20.64 -21.21
N SER A 101 -6.10 -21.54 -20.35
CA SER A 101 -6.24 -22.96 -20.68
C SER A 101 -7.16 -23.16 -21.89
N THR A 102 -8.32 -22.50 -21.92
CA THR A 102 -9.23 -22.59 -23.07
C THR A 102 -8.59 -22.06 -24.36
N LEU A 103 -7.82 -20.98 -24.28
CA LEU A 103 -7.10 -20.45 -25.45
C LEU A 103 -6.04 -21.43 -25.95
N VAL A 104 -5.25 -22.02 -25.04
CA VAL A 104 -4.24 -23.02 -25.38
C VAL A 104 -4.89 -24.26 -26.01
N ASP A 105 -6.02 -24.73 -25.47
CA ASP A 105 -6.75 -25.89 -26.00
C ASP A 105 -7.30 -25.63 -27.40
N LEU A 106 -7.88 -24.44 -27.64
CA LEU A 106 -8.35 -24.04 -28.97
C LEU A 106 -7.20 -23.91 -29.97
N PHE A 107 -6.06 -23.37 -29.56
CA PHE A 107 -4.85 -23.32 -30.38
C PHE A 107 -4.32 -24.71 -30.71
N ALA A 108 -4.27 -25.61 -29.73
CA ALA A 108 -3.83 -26.98 -29.92
C ALA A 108 -4.75 -27.75 -30.88
N GLN A 109 -6.07 -27.59 -30.73
CA GLN A 109 -7.06 -28.19 -31.63
C GLN A 109 -6.94 -27.63 -33.06
N TRP A 110 -6.73 -26.34 -33.23
CA TRP A 110 -6.53 -25.71 -34.54
C TRP A 110 -5.26 -26.21 -35.24
N ILE A 111 -4.14 -26.34 -34.51
CA ILE A 111 -2.89 -26.88 -35.05
C ILE A 111 -3.06 -28.34 -35.49
N ASN A 112 -3.70 -29.18 -34.66
CA ASN A 112 -3.94 -30.57 -35.03
C ASN A 112 -4.87 -30.70 -36.25
N GLY A 113 -5.94 -29.90 -36.33
CA GLY A 113 -6.83 -29.89 -37.50
C GLY A 113 -6.25 -29.27 -38.77
N PHE A 114 -5.10 -28.60 -38.68
CA PHE A 114 -4.34 -28.08 -39.84
C PHE A 114 -3.24 -29.04 -40.31
N LEU A 115 -2.85 -30.01 -39.46
CA LEU A 115 -1.81 -31.01 -39.74
C LEU A 115 -2.35 -32.36 -40.24
N GLU A 116 -3.66 -32.62 -40.12
CA GLU A 116 -4.39 -33.66 -40.87
C GLU A 116 -4.88 -33.15 -42.24
#